data_AF-A0AAE0MGH3-F1
#
_entry.id   AF-A0AAE0MGH3-F1
#
_cell.length_a   1.000
_cell.length_b   1.000
_cell.length_c   1.000
_cell.angle_alpha   90.00
_cell.angle_beta   90.00
_cell.angle_gamma   90.00
#
_symmetry.space_group_name_H-M   'P 1'
#
loop_
_entity.id
_entity.type
_entity.pdbx_description
1 polymer ?
#
loop_
_entity_poly.entity_id
_entity_poly.type
_entity_poly.pdbx_seq_one_letter_code
_entity_poly.pdbx_strand_id
1 'polypeptide(L)'
;MACAACKKSPPEVTLKHCAKCFITDYCSRDCQKADWKAHKKICGKPGQEDTTGGPSFANFSTGTRSGTSSARPAASVLSPPKGLDSPIAKPFTRLDNGTWLHDRPEKDVYRLLIDAYRMRVEDMYKFDGDVEEDSIYSGNSDGKLGFSRFLTKVEKCGGGLLPTWWTPEKKAACVKYGSDGSDSWADLGAAVEKADISEHYGDARFPMQLRMFAERVYGRGPGGSDGTAMRKMMAGLENDGMPTGMVGSTMDMTTGGSLPL
;
A
#
# COMPACT_ATOMS: atom_id res chain seq x y z
N MET A 1 31.22 11.47 -9.47
CA MET A 1 30.14 10.90 -8.65
C MET A 1 30.61 10.84 -7.20
N ALA A 2 29.81 11.34 -6.27
CA ALA A 2 30.11 11.37 -4.84
C ALA A 2 28.80 11.20 -4.06
N CYS A 3 28.89 10.70 -2.84
CA CYS A 3 27.73 10.55 -1.97
C CYS A 3 27.06 11.91 -1.74
N ALA A 4 25.76 12.03 -2.03
CA ALA A 4 25.05 13.30 -1.92
C ALA A 4 24.99 13.84 -0.48
N ALA A 5 25.09 12.96 0.53
CA ALA A 5 25.07 13.36 1.94
C ALA A 5 26.46 13.68 2.51
N CYS A 6 27.41 12.73 2.45
CA CYS A 6 28.72 12.86 3.11
C CYS A 6 29.85 13.31 2.17
N LYS A 7 29.56 13.50 0.88
CA LYS A 7 30.47 13.98 -0.17
C LYS A 7 31.70 13.09 -0.45
N LYS A 8 31.82 11.92 0.20
CA LYS A 8 32.85 10.92 -0.09
C LYS A 8 32.66 10.28 -1.47
N SER A 9 33.77 9.91 -2.11
CA SER A 9 33.82 9.28 -3.44
C SER A 9 34.68 8.02 -3.44
N PRO A 10 34.54 7.13 -4.42
CA PRO A 10 35.48 6.02 -4.61
C PRO A 10 36.94 6.52 -4.73
N PRO A 11 37.93 5.78 -4.22
CA PRO A 11 37.84 4.43 -3.64
C PRO A 11 37.46 4.39 -2.15
N GLU A 12 37.28 5.53 -1.48
CA GLU A 12 36.97 5.59 -0.04
C GLU A 12 35.63 4.91 0.30
N VAL A 13 34.67 4.98 -0.62
CA VAL A 13 33.34 4.39 -0.48
C VAL A 13 32.84 3.81 -1.79
N THR A 14 32.03 2.75 -1.72
CA THR A 14 31.25 2.25 -2.86
C THR A 14 29.92 2.99 -2.90
N LEU A 15 29.59 3.59 -4.04
CA LEU A 15 28.34 4.31 -4.24
C LEU A 15 27.24 3.39 -4.77
N LYS A 16 26.01 3.64 -4.32
CA LYS A 16 24.79 3.01 -4.83
C LYS A 16 23.81 4.10 -5.22
N HIS A 17 23.14 3.91 -6.35
CA HIS A 17 22.09 4.82 -6.80
C HIS A 17 20.84 4.68 -5.91
N CYS A 18 20.11 5.78 -5.75
CA CYS A 18 18.78 5.77 -5.16
C CYS A 18 17.84 4.87 -5.99
N ALA A 19 17.28 3.82 -5.39
CA ALA A 19 16.44 2.83 -6.08
C ALA A 19 15.17 3.38 -6.74
N LYS A 20 14.74 4.60 -6.36
CA LYS A 20 13.54 5.25 -6.90
C LYS A 20 13.80 6.10 -8.13
N CYS A 21 14.94 6.77 -8.21
CA CYS A 21 15.25 7.70 -9.30
C CYS A 21 16.46 7.31 -10.14
N PHE A 22 17.32 6.41 -9.63
CA PHE A 22 18.60 6.02 -10.22
C PHE A 22 19.58 7.16 -10.54
N ILE A 23 19.30 8.39 -10.07
CA ILE A 23 20.08 9.60 -10.38
C ILE A 23 21.06 9.96 -9.26
N THR A 24 20.60 9.97 -7.99
CA THR A 24 21.42 10.43 -6.86
C THR A 24 22.15 9.27 -6.18
N ASP A 25 23.43 9.48 -5.87
CA ASP A 25 24.34 8.48 -5.30
C ASP A 25 24.49 8.58 -3.79
N TYR A 26 24.52 7.44 -3.10
CA TYR A 26 24.81 7.34 -1.67
C TYR A 26 25.77 6.19 -1.38
N CYS A 27 26.68 6.38 -0.41
CA CYS A 27 27.56 5.30 0.04
C CYS A 27 26.88 4.33 1.02
N SER A 28 25.80 4.76 1.68
CA SER A 28 25.05 3.95 2.65
C SER A 28 23.59 4.37 2.72
N ARG A 29 22.74 3.50 3.30
CA ARG A 29 21.33 3.83 3.59
C ARG A 29 21.22 4.99 4.59
N ASP A 30 22.16 5.13 5.52
CA ASP A 30 22.16 6.24 6.48
C ASP A 30 22.42 7.58 5.79
N CYS A 31 23.32 7.61 4.81
CA CYS A 31 23.52 8.80 3.98
C CYS A 31 22.28 9.14 3.15
N GLN A 32 21.58 8.13 2.61
CA GLN A 32 20.31 8.35 1.91
C GLN A 32 19.22 8.91 2.85
N LYS A 33 19.11 8.38 4.08
CA LYS A 33 18.18 8.88 5.11
C LYS A 33 18.49 10.31 5.53
N ALA A 34 19.78 10.63 5.73
CA ALA A 34 20.24 11.96 6.11
C ALA A 34 19.88 13.02 5.05
N ASP A 35 20.01 12.66 3.77
CA ASP A 35 19.66 13.55 2.64
C ASP A 35 18.16 13.52 2.29
N TRP A 36 17.38 12.59 2.85
CA TRP A 36 16.00 12.32 2.43
C TRP A 36 15.09 13.56 2.46
N LYS A 37 15.25 14.43 3.46
CA LYS A 37 14.45 15.66 3.58
C LYS A 37 14.61 16.60 2.37
N ALA A 38 15.81 16.65 1.79
CA ALA A 38 16.11 17.43 0.59
C ALA A 38 15.82 16.60 -0.68
N HIS A 39 16.35 15.39 -0.76
CA HIS A 39 16.25 14.52 -1.93
C HIS A 39 14.80 14.17 -2.30
N LYS A 40 13.90 13.93 -1.34
CA LYS A 40 12.50 13.55 -1.61
C LYS A 40 11.73 14.57 -2.46
N LYS A 41 12.17 15.83 -2.50
CA LYS A 41 11.55 16.89 -3.30
C LYS A 41 11.85 16.75 -4.80
N ILE A 42 12.94 16.06 -5.14
CA ILE A 42 13.45 15.90 -6.51
C ILE A 42 13.54 14.42 -6.92
N CYS A 43 13.42 13.49 -5.98
CA CYS A 43 13.49 12.05 -6.22
C CYS A 43 12.33 11.57 -7.10
N GLY A 44 12.65 11.07 -8.29
CA GLY A 44 11.68 10.47 -9.22
C GLY A 44 10.92 11.49 -10.08
N LYS A 45 11.33 12.76 -10.05
CA LYS A 45 10.85 13.74 -11.05
C LYS A 45 11.72 13.59 -12.30
N PRO A 46 11.14 13.38 -13.50
CA PRO A 46 11.91 13.53 -14.73
C PRO A 46 12.44 14.97 -14.75
N GLY A 47 13.76 15.11 -14.92
CA GLY A 47 14.42 16.42 -14.91
C GLY A 47 13.77 17.34 -15.95
N GLN A 48 13.28 18.51 -15.50
CA GLN A 48 13.22 19.66 -16.39
C GLN A 48 14.66 20.09 -16.61
N GLU A 49 15.24 19.64 -17.72
CA GLU A 49 16.41 20.28 -18.32
C GLU A 49 15.89 21.27 -19.37
N ASP A 50 16.06 22.56 -19.08
CA ASP A 50 16.23 23.57 -20.12
C ASP A 50 17.46 23.16 -20.95
N THR A 51 17.35 23.04 -22.27
CA THR A 51 18.00 23.89 -23.30
C THR A 51 17.78 23.26 -24.69
N THR A 52 17.17 24.04 -25.60
CA THR A 52 17.33 24.09 -27.07
C THR A 52 17.63 22.83 -27.89
N GLY A 53 16.74 22.55 -28.86
CA GLY A 53 17.10 21.92 -30.15
C GLY A 53 16.26 20.70 -30.52
N GLY A 54 15.28 20.87 -31.42
CA GLY A 54 14.59 19.77 -32.10
C GLY A 54 15.49 19.01 -33.11
N PRO A 55 14.96 18.12 -33.98
CA PRO A 55 13.57 18.10 -34.47
C PRO A 55 12.82 16.75 -34.46
N SER A 56 11.49 16.91 -34.55
CA SER A 56 10.43 16.05 -35.08
C SER A 56 10.76 14.72 -35.78
N PHE A 57 9.95 13.69 -35.46
CA PHE A 57 9.30 12.86 -36.48
C PHE A 57 7.86 12.47 -36.06
N ALA A 58 6.91 12.87 -36.91
CA ALA A 58 5.58 12.32 -37.23
C ALA A 58 4.74 11.58 -36.16
N ASN A 59 3.58 12.08 -35.71
CA ASN A 59 2.30 12.26 -36.42
C ASN A 59 1.50 10.94 -36.60
N PHE A 60 0.42 10.75 -35.81
CA PHE A 60 -0.85 10.24 -36.34
C PHE A 60 -2.07 10.53 -35.44
N SER A 61 -2.86 11.49 -35.90
CA SER A 61 -4.33 11.53 -35.99
C SER A 61 -5.21 11.21 -34.78
N THR A 62 -5.80 12.30 -34.29
CA THR A 62 -7.16 12.49 -33.79
C THR A 62 -8.18 11.49 -34.34
N GLY A 63 -8.78 10.73 -33.43
CA GLY A 63 -9.96 9.90 -33.68
C GLY A 63 -10.99 10.14 -32.59
N THR A 64 -11.77 11.22 -32.73
CA THR A 64 -13.04 11.40 -32.03
C THR A 64 -13.97 10.26 -32.41
N ARG A 65 -14.27 9.38 -31.46
CA ARG A 65 -15.43 8.49 -31.54
C ARG A 65 -16.31 8.73 -30.33
N SER A 66 -17.29 9.60 -30.55
CA SER A 66 -18.55 9.59 -29.81
C SER A 66 -19.15 8.20 -29.95
N GLY A 67 -18.99 7.38 -28.92
CA GLY A 67 -19.63 6.09 -28.78
C GLY A 67 -20.68 6.19 -27.68
N THR A 68 -21.90 6.55 -28.04
CA THR A 68 -23.10 6.22 -27.26
C THR A 68 -23.09 4.73 -27.00
N SER A 69 -22.75 4.35 -25.78
CA SER A 69 -22.73 2.96 -25.33
C SER A 69 -23.72 2.85 -24.19
N SER A 70 -24.87 2.29 -24.53
CA SER A 70 -25.94 1.92 -23.62
C SER A 70 -25.42 1.40 -22.29
N ALA A 71 -26.04 1.87 -21.21
CA ALA A 71 -25.84 1.35 -19.86
C ALA A 71 -25.94 -0.18 -19.88
N ARG A 72 -24.79 -0.87 -19.84
CA ARG A 72 -24.76 -2.26 -19.40
C ARG A 72 -25.18 -2.25 -17.93
N PRO A 73 -25.98 -3.24 -17.47
CA PRO A 73 -26.21 -3.41 -16.05
C PRO A 73 -24.85 -3.51 -15.37
N ALA A 74 -24.67 -2.82 -14.25
CA ALA A 74 -23.41 -2.74 -13.53
C ALA A 74 -22.87 -4.14 -13.21
N ALA A 75 -22.02 -4.68 -14.09
CA ALA A 75 -21.23 -5.84 -13.78
C ALA A 75 -20.43 -5.48 -12.53
N SER A 76 -20.60 -6.26 -11.46
CA SER A 76 -19.92 -6.03 -10.19
C SER A 76 -18.42 -5.88 -10.47
N VAL A 77 -17.89 -4.65 -10.33
CA VAL A 77 -16.47 -4.39 -10.53
C VAL A 77 -15.71 -5.21 -9.49
N LEU A 78 -14.96 -6.20 -9.94
CA LEU A 78 -14.16 -7.06 -9.06
C LEU A 78 -12.93 -6.30 -8.59
N SER A 79 -12.57 -6.47 -7.33
CA SER A 79 -11.41 -5.86 -6.69
C SER A 79 -10.51 -6.93 -6.10
N PRO A 80 -9.19 -6.82 -6.29
CA PRO A 80 -8.47 -5.88 -7.16
C PRO A 80 -8.42 -6.37 -8.63
N PRO A 81 -8.15 -5.51 -9.62
CA PRO A 81 -8.02 -5.93 -11.03
C PRO A 81 -6.75 -6.74 -11.33
N LYS A 82 -5.74 -6.70 -10.46
CA LYS A 82 -4.51 -7.52 -10.56
C LYS A 82 -3.91 -7.79 -9.17
N GLY A 83 -2.87 -8.62 -9.13
CA GLY A 83 -2.13 -8.96 -7.89
C GLY A 83 -2.76 -10.10 -7.08
N LEU A 84 -4.00 -10.50 -7.38
CA LEU A 84 -4.67 -11.67 -6.79
C LEU A 84 -5.18 -12.60 -7.89
N ASP A 85 -5.21 -13.90 -7.57
CA ASP A 85 -5.67 -14.95 -8.47
C ASP A 85 -7.21 -14.97 -8.58
N SER A 86 -7.94 -14.60 -7.52
CA SER A 86 -9.41 -14.49 -7.52
C SER A 86 -9.88 -13.21 -6.84
N PRO A 87 -10.21 -12.17 -7.63
CA PRO A 87 -10.77 -10.93 -7.08
C PRO A 87 -12.23 -11.09 -6.67
N ILE A 88 -12.68 -10.26 -5.75
CA ILE A 88 -14.03 -10.33 -5.15
C ILE A 88 -14.87 -9.13 -5.53
N ALA A 89 -16.19 -9.30 -5.51
CA ALA A 89 -17.13 -8.20 -5.55
C ALA A 89 -17.30 -7.56 -4.16
N LYS A 90 -17.61 -6.26 -4.15
CA LYS A 90 -17.99 -5.50 -2.95
C LYS A 90 -17.00 -5.66 -1.77
N PRO A 91 -15.69 -5.39 -1.96
CA PRO A 91 -14.69 -5.56 -0.91
C PRO A 91 -15.00 -4.79 0.38
N PHE A 92 -15.58 -3.58 0.33
CA PHE A 92 -15.86 -2.80 1.55
C PHE A 92 -17.04 -3.36 2.34
N THR A 93 -18.05 -3.88 1.66
CA THR A 93 -19.16 -4.63 2.27
C THR A 93 -18.62 -5.89 2.94
N ARG A 94 -17.69 -6.60 2.30
CA ARG A 94 -17.06 -7.78 2.89
C ARG A 94 -16.13 -7.44 4.06
N LEU A 95 -15.50 -6.26 4.06
CA LEU A 95 -14.76 -5.76 5.23
C LEU A 95 -15.68 -5.48 6.41
N ASP A 96 -16.83 -4.85 6.17
CA ASP A 96 -17.82 -4.56 7.23
C ASP A 96 -18.42 -5.85 7.81
N ASN A 97 -18.71 -6.82 6.94
CA ASN A 97 -19.26 -8.13 7.33
C ASN A 97 -18.22 -9.11 7.90
N GLY A 98 -16.92 -8.76 7.89
CA GLY A 98 -15.85 -9.67 8.33
C GLY A 98 -15.55 -10.82 7.36
N THR A 99 -16.03 -10.76 6.12
CA THR A 99 -15.87 -11.81 5.10
C THR A 99 -14.86 -11.48 3.99
N TRP A 100 -14.04 -10.44 4.16
CA TRP A 100 -13.12 -9.93 3.13
C TRP A 100 -12.05 -10.93 2.67
N LEU A 101 -11.61 -11.84 3.55
CA LEU A 101 -10.67 -12.92 3.22
C LEU A 101 -11.35 -14.20 2.73
N HIS A 102 -12.67 -14.31 2.83
CA HIS A 102 -13.41 -15.52 2.48
C HIS A 102 -13.60 -15.63 0.96
N ASP A 103 -13.90 -16.85 0.50
CA ASP A 103 -14.08 -17.18 -0.92
C ASP A 103 -12.87 -16.82 -1.79
N ARG A 104 -11.66 -16.92 -1.22
CA ARG A 104 -10.38 -16.66 -1.89
C ARG A 104 -9.47 -17.89 -1.86
N PRO A 105 -8.61 -18.05 -2.88
CA PRO A 105 -7.51 -18.99 -2.85
C PRO A 105 -6.59 -18.77 -1.65
N GLU A 106 -5.99 -19.85 -1.16
CA GLU A 106 -5.08 -19.83 -0.01
C GLU A 106 -3.95 -18.80 -0.15
N LYS A 107 -3.31 -18.74 -1.32
CA LYS A 107 -2.20 -17.82 -1.58
C LYS A 107 -2.64 -16.36 -1.56
N ASP A 108 -3.84 -16.06 -2.07
CA ASP A 108 -4.40 -14.70 -2.01
C ASP A 108 -4.63 -14.28 -0.56
N VAL A 109 -5.14 -15.18 0.29
CA VAL A 109 -5.30 -14.89 1.71
C VAL A 109 -3.95 -14.61 2.38
N TYR A 110 -2.90 -15.37 2.04
CA TYR A 110 -1.55 -15.11 2.55
C TYR A 110 -1.02 -13.74 2.12
N ARG A 111 -1.10 -13.39 0.82
CA ARG A 111 -0.68 -12.08 0.30
C ARG A 111 -1.39 -10.94 1.02
N LEU A 112 -2.71 -11.04 1.19
CA LEU A 112 -3.51 -10.01 1.84
C LEU A 112 -3.19 -9.85 3.32
N LEU A 113 -2.97 -10.95 4.05
CA LEU A 113 -2.56 -10.88 5.45
C LEU A 113 -1.17 -10.24 5.60
N ILE A 114 -0.22 -10.64 4.75
CA ILE A 114 1.14 -10.09 4.73
C ILE A 114 1.12 -8.59 4.43
N ASP A 115 0.40 -8.16 3.40
CA ASP A 115 0.33 -6.74 3.03
C ASP A 115 -0.47 -5.91 4.03
N ALA A 116 -1.48 -6.48 4.69
CA ALA A 116 -2.18 -5.80 5.77
C ALA A 116 -1.24 -5.53 6.95
N TYR A 117 -0.37 -6.48 7.29
CA TYR A 117 0.67 -6.30 8.31
C TYR A 117 1.73 -5.29 7.87
N ARG A 118 2.33 -5.45 6.67
CA ARG A 118 3.38 -4.56 6.16
C ARG A 118 2.90 -3.11 6.09
N MET A 119 1.69 -2.88 5.58
CA MET A 119 1.09 -1.55 5.53
C MET A 119 0.80 -0.99 6.93
N ARG A 120 0.32 -1.82 7.87
CA ARG A 120 0.07 -1.38 9.25
C ARG A 120 1.35 -0.97 9.95
N VAL A 121 2.43 -1.73 9.79
CA VAL A 121 3.75 -1.43 10.36
C VAL A 121 4.31 -0.14 9.76
N GLU A 122 4.25 0.03 8.43
CA GLU A 122 4.66 1.26 7.75
C GLU A 122 3.88 2.48 8.24
N ASP A 123 2.55 2.39 8.27
CA ASP A 123 1.70 3.52 8.65
C ASP A 123 1.96 3.93 10.11
N MET A 124 2.14 2.99 11.04
CA MET A 124 2.42 3.34 12.44
C MET A 124 3.77 4.03 12.59
N TYR A 125 4.79 3.51 11.92
CA TYR A 125 6.11 4.12 11.94
C TYR A 125 6.07 5.56 11.38
N LYS A 126 5.34 5.75 10.28
CA LYS A 126 5.29 7.03 9.57
C LYS A 126 4.41 8.09 10.22
N PHE A 127 3.23 7.69 10.71
CA PHE A 127 2.23 8.62 11.24
C PHE A 127 2.30 8.78 12.76
N ASP A 128 2.62 7.70 13.48
CA ASP A 128 2.62 7.69 14.95
C ASP A 128 4.06 7.73 15.52
N GLY A 129 5.07 7.42 14.70
CA GLY A 129 6.44 7.21 15.17
C GLY A 129 6.61 5.88 15.93
N ASP A 130 5.57 5.06 15.96
CA ASP A 130 5.51 3.78 16.66
C ASP A 130 6.35 2.75 15.92
N VAL A 131 7.35 2.20 16.61
CA VAL A 131 8.11 1.05 16.12
C VAL A 131 7.45 -0.21 16.66
N GLU A 132 6.71 -0.93 15.80
CA GLU A 132 6.12 -2.21 16.18
C GLU A 132 7.25 -3.19 16.56
N GLU A 133 7.10 -3.82 17.72
CA GLU A 133 8.01 -4.87 18.20
C GLU A 133 8.09 -6.00 17.16
N ASP A 134 9.29 -6.56 17.00
CA ASP A 134 9.54 -7.66 16.06
C ASP A 134 9.30 -7.35 14.58
N SER A 135 9.38 -6.05 14.22
CA SER A 135 9.26 -5.57 12.84
C SER A 135 10.62 -5.25 12.22
N ILE A 136 10.62 -4.96 10.92
CA ILE A 136 11.80 -4.47 10.20
C ILE A 136 12.29 -3.09 10.69
N TYR A 137 11.46 -2.36 11.45
CA TYR A 137 11.83 -1.06 12.03
C TYR A 137 12.47 -1.17 13.41
N SER A 138 12.37 -2.32 14.08
CA SER A 138 12.97 -2.55 15.40
C SER A 138 14.40 -3.11 15.33
N GLY A 139 15.05 -3.06 14.15
CA GLY A 139 16.41 -3.55 13.94
C GLY A 139 16.51 -5.04 13.61
N ASN A 140 15.39 -5.73 13.43
CA ASN A 140 15.38 -7.13 12.99
C ASN A 140 15.65 -7.25 11.48
N SER A 141 16.16 -8.41 11.06
CA SER A 141 16.42 -8.71 9.64
C SER A 141 15.14 -8.89 8.81
N ASP A 142 14.04 -9.23 9.47
CA ASP A 142 12.73 -9.43 8.85
C ASP A 142 11.59 -9.16 9.86
N GLY A 143 10.36 -9.11 9.36
CA GLY A 143 9.15 -8.90 10.17
C GLY A 143 8.42 -10.20 10.58
N LYS A 144 9.07 -11.37 10.56
CA LYS A 144 8.37 -12.67 10.74
C LYS A 144 7.73 -12.83 12.10
N LEU A 145 8.47 -12.45 13.14
CA LEU A 145 8.00 -12.55 14.52
C LEU A 145 6.82 -11.59 14.76
N GLY A 146 6.92 -10.33 14.30
CA GLY A 146 5.83 -9.37 14.37
C GLY A 146 4.61 -9.81 13.56
N PHE A 147 4.83 -10.42 12.38
CA PHE A 147 3.74 -10.98 11.57
C PHE A 147 3.05 -12.18 12.25
N SER A 148 3.81 -13.06 12.90
CA SER A 148 3.23 -14.16 13.69
C SER A 148 2.36 -13.65 14.85
N ARG A 149 2.77 -12.55 15.50
CA ARG A 149 1.96 -11.86 16.53
C ARG A 149 0.71 -11.23 15.92
N PHE A 150 0.83 -10.62 14.74
CA PHE A 150 -0.32 -10.12 13.99
C PHE A 150 -1.33 -11.22 13.68
N LEU A 151 -0.91 -12.36 13.12
CA LEU A 151 -1.81 -13.49 12.85
C LEU A 151 -2.49 -14.02 14.12
N THR A 152 -1.76 -14.06 15.24
CA THR A 152 -2.35 -14.41 16.55
C THR A 152 -3.44 -13.44 16.97
N LYS A 153 -3.32 -12.14 16.64
CA LYS A 153 -4.39 -11.16 16.88
C LYS A 153 -5.57 -11.43 15.94
N VAL A 154 -5.34 -11.68 14.65
CA VAL A 154 -6.39 -12.01 13.68
C VAL A 154 -7.22 -13.22 14.12
N GLU A 155 -6.56 -14.29 14.60
CA GLU A 155 -7.22 -15.52 15.10
C GLU A 155 -8.08 -15.26 16.35
N LYS A 156 -7.69 -14.30 17.18
CA LYS A 156 -8.43 -13.91 18.39
C LYS A 156 -9.55 -12.92 18.10
N CYS A 157 -9.57 -12.30 16.93
CA CYS A 157 -10.67 -11.41 16.54
C CYS A 157 -11.95 -12.22 16.36
N GLY A 158 -12.96 -11.91 17.17
CA GLY A 158 -14.31 -12.41 16.97
C GLY A 158 -14.89 -11.96 15.62
N GLY A 159 -15.87 -12.71 15.10
CA GLY A 159 -16.56 -12.39 13.84
C GLY A 159 -16.05 -13.14 12.62
N GLY A 160 -15.18 -14.15 12.79
CA GLY A 160 -14.82 -15.08 11.72
C GLY A 160 -14.08 -14.42 10.57
N LEU A 161 -13.08 -13.58 10.84
CA LEU A 161 -12.30 -12.87 9.80
C LEU A 161 -11.57 -13.80 8.84
N LEU A 162 -11.18 -14.98 9.33
CA LEU A 162 -10.42 -15.97 8.60
C LEU A 162 -11.34 -17.00 7.93
N PRO A 163 -10.97 -17.52 6.75
CA PRO A 163 -11.71 -18.60 6.11
C PRO A 163 -11.80 -19.86 6.98
N THR A 164 -12.82 -20.69 6.74
CA THR A 164 -13.07 -21.92 7.51
C THR A 164 -11.95 -22.97 7.39
N TRP A 165 -11.14 -22.91 6.34
CA TRP A 165 -9.98 -23.78 6.14
C TRP A 165 -8.74 -23.34 6.92
N TRP A 166 -8.78 -22.19 7.61
CA TRP A 166 -7.64 -21.68 8.36
C TRP A 166 -7.33 -22.55 9.58
N THR A 167 -6.09 -23.01 9.68
CA THR A 167 -5.59 -23.86 10.77
C THR A 167 -4.22 -23.37 11.26
N PRO A 168 -3.71 -23.87 12.40
CA PRO A 168 -2.34 -23.57 12.85
C PRO A 168 -1.26 -23.91 11.82
N GLU A 169 -1.46 -24.96 11.01
CA GLU A 169 -0.56 -25.33 9.93
C GLU A 169 -0.58 -24.27 8.81
N LYS A 170 -1.76 -23.72 8.51
CA LYS A 170 -1.91 -22.63 7.53
C LYS A 170 -1.32 -21.32 8.03
N LYS A 171 -1.40 -21.03 9.32
CA LYS A 171 -0.66 -19.92 9.94
C LYS A 171 0.85 -20.08 9.74
N ALA A 172 1.40 -21.25 10.04
CA ALA A 172 2.83 -21.52 9.84
C ALA A 172 3.23 -21.42 8.37
N ALA A 173 2.41 -21.96 7.46
CA ALA A 173 2.60 -21.84 6.02
C ALA A 173 2.56 -20.38 5.54
N CYS A 174 1.64 -19.56 6.06
CA CYS A 174 1.54 -18.14 5.74
C CYS A 174 2.78 -17.35 6.16
N VAL A 175 3.32 -17.61 7.36
CA VAL A 175 4.57 -16.97 7.83
C VAL A 175 5.73 -17.38 6.91
N LYS A 176 5.83 -18.67 6.58
CA LYS A 176 6.86 -19.18 5.67
C LYS A 176 6.76 -18.56 4.28
N TYR A 177 5.54 -18.46 3.74
CA TYR A 177 5.27 -17.89 2.42
C TYR A 177 5.80 -16.46 2.28
N GLY A 178 5.70 -15.65 3.35
CA GLY A 178 6.22 -14.28 3.36
C GLY A 178 7.73 -14.16 3.61
N SER A 179 8.45 -15.27 3.63
CA SER A 179 9.79 -15.37 4.24
C SER A 179 10.81 -16.16 3.44
N ASP A 180 10.35 -17.03 2.54
CA ASP A 180 11.18 -18.00 1.84
C ASP A 180 11.34 -17.69 0.34
N GLY A 181 10.85 -16.53 -0.11
CA GLY A 181 10.89 -16.12 -1.51
C GLY A 181 9.87 -16.84 -2.40
N SER A 182 8.85 -17.50 -1.82
CA SER A 182 7.74 -18.10 -2.56
C SER A 182 6.99 -17.11 -3.46
N ASP A 183 7.00 -15.83 -3.08
CA ASP A 183 6.41 -14.73 -3.82
C ASP A 183 7.36 -13.54 -3.78
N SER A 184 7.65 -12.96 -4.94
CA SER A 184 8.61 -11.85 -5.06
C SER A 184 8.06 -10.52 -4.53
N TRP A 185 6.75 -10.44 -4.27
CA TRP A 185 6.09 -9.24 -3.78
C TRP A 185 5.81 -9.31 -2.28
N ALA A 186 5.21 -10.40 -1.80
CA ALA A 186 4.73 -10.55 -0.42
C ALA A 186 5.86 -10.88 0.57
N ASP A 187 6.90 -10.05 0.63
CA ASP A 187 8.09 -10.26 1.45
C ASP A 187 8.04 -9.49 2.79
N LEU A 188 8.12 -10.22 3.91
CA LEU A 188 8.15 -9.67 5.27
C LEU A 188 9.45 -8.95 5.63
N GLY A 189 10.50 -9.07 4.80
CA GLY A 189 11.73 -8.29 4.88
C GLY A 189 11.65 -6.92 4.18
N ALA A 190 10.55 -6.63 3.49
CA ALA A 190 10.41 -5.41 2.67
C ALA A 190 9.23 -4.53 3.12
N ALA A 191 9.51 -3.24 3.34
CA ALA A 191 8.49 -2.22 3.55
C ALA A 191 7.64 -2.00 2.29
N VAL A 192 6.41 -1.49 2.46
CA VAL A 192 5.52 -1.08 1.35
C VAL A 192 4.94 0.28 1.62
N GLU A 193 4.98 1.17 0.63
CA GLU A 193 4.25 2.43 0.65
C GLU A 193 2.84 2.27 0.04
N LYS A 194 1.96 3.25 0.30
CA LYS A 194 0.64 3.34 -0.32
C LYS A 194 0.70 3.21 -1.85
N ALA A 195 1.69 3.85 -2.47
CA ALA A 195 1.84 3.86 -3.93
C ALA A 195 2.15 2.46 -4.45
N ASP A 196 3.08 1.75 -3.81
CA ASP A 196 3.47 0.39 -4.22
C ASP A 196 2.27 -0.56 -4.18
N ILE A 197 1.44 -0.45 -3.15
CA ILE A 197 0.23 -1.29 -3.00
C ILE A 197 -0.82 -0.91 -4.04
N SER A 198 -1.05 0.39 -4.26
CA SER A 198 -2.01 0.85 -5.28
C SER A 198 -1.59 0.38 -6.66
N GLU A 199 -0.29 0.44 -6.96
CA GLU A 199 0.28 -0.03 -8.21
C GLU A 199 0.21 -1.55 -8.33
N HIS A 200 0.63 -2.31 -7.31
CA HIS A 200 0.63 -3.77 -7.35
C HIS A 200 -0.77 -4.34 -7.62
N TYR A 201 -1.77 -3.84 -6.90
CA TYR A 201 -3.15 -4.31 -7.03
C TYR A 201 -3.92 -3.62 -8.16
N GLY A 202 -3.43 -2.48 -8.68
CA GLY A 202 -4.13 -1.70 -9.69
C GLY A 202 -5.42 -1.04 -9.19
N ASP A 203 -5.54 -0.84 -7.87
CA ASP A 203 -6.68 -0.18 -7.24
C ASP A 203 -6.20 0.84 -6.20
N ALA A 204 -6.47 2.13 -6.48
CA ALA A 204 -6.10 3.25 -5.60
C ALA A 204 -6.78 3.19 -4.22
N ARG A 205 -7.86 2.42 -4.08
CA ARG A 205 -8.58 2.20 -2.82
C ARG A 205 -8.11 0.93 -2.10
N PHE A 206 -7.23 0.13 -2.69
CA PHE A 206 -6.73 -1.09 -2.05
C PHE A 206 -5.96 -0.84 -0.73
N PRO A 207 -5.11 0.19 -0.62
CA PRO A 207 -4.50 0.56 0.66
C PRO A 207 -5.55 0.82 1.76
N MET A 208 -6.70 1.39 1.40
CA MET A 208 -7.79 1.62 2.36
C MET A 208 -8.41 0.30 2.82
N GLN A 209 -8.56 -0.69 1.93
CA GLN A 209 -9.05 -2.03 2.31
C GLN A 209 -8.13 -2.68 3.35
N LEU A 210 -6.81 -2.65 3.12
CA LEU A 210 -5.81 -3.20 4.05
C LEU A 210 -5.83 -2.50 5.41
N ARG A 211 -5.93 -1.17 5.42
CA ARG A 211 -6.03 -0.38 6.66
C ARG A 211 -7.28 -0.70 7.45
N MET A 212 -8.43 -0.81 6.79
CA MET A 212 -9.69 -1.16 7.46
C MET A 212 -9.63 -2.57 8.05
N PHE A 213 -9.01 -3.52 7.35
CA PHE A 213 -8.79 -4.86 7.88
C PHE A 213 -7.85 -4.82 9.11
N ALA A 214 -6.70 -4.16 9.00
CA ALA A 214 -5.74 -4.06 10.11
C ALA A 214 -6.33 -3.31 11.32
N GLU A 215 -7.10 -2.25 11.11
CA GLU A 215 -7.82 -1.56 12.17
C GLU A 215 -8.78 -2.50 12.90
N ARG A 216 -9.51 -3.37 12.19
CA ARG A 216 -10.38 -4.36 12.81
C ARG A 216 -9.61 -5.33 13.72
N VAL A 217 -8.36 -5.62 13.38
CA VAL A 217 -7.47 -6.52 14.13
C VAL A 217 -6.85 -5.83 15.35
N TYR A 218 -6.41 -4.59 15.21
CA TYR A 218 -5.71 -3.84 16.26
C TYR A 218 -6.63 -2.96 17.12
N GLY A 219 -7.85 -2.69 16.68
CA GLY A 219 -8.81 -1.78 17.31
C GLY A 219 -8.51 -0.30 17.10
N ARG A 220 -7.50 0.06 16.31
CA ARG A 220 -7.14 1.45 15.97
C ARG A 220 -6.49 1.59 14.60
N GLY A 221 -6.81 2.67 13.90
CA GLY A 221 -6.16 3.08 12.66
C GLY A 221 -4.90 3.95 12.89
N PRO A 222 -4.20 4.33 11.81
CA PRO A 222 -3.11 5.30 11.88
C PRO A 222 -3.55 6.64 12.46
N GLY A 223 -2.70 7.29 13.26
CA GLY A 223 -3.04 8.52 13.97
C GLY A 223 -4.09 8.35 15.06
N GLY A 224 -4.35 7.11 15.52
CA GLY A 224 -5.42 6.82 16.48
C GLY A 224 -6.84 6.96 15.92
N SER A 225 -6.98 6.98 14.59
CA SER A 225 -8.29 7.13 13.93
C SER A 225 -9.23 5.93 14.15
N ASP A 226 -10.53 6.21 14.23
CA ASP A 226 -11.61 5.22 14.13
C ASP A 226 -12.21 5.27 12.72
N GLY A 227 -11.94 4.24 11.93
CA GLY A 227 -12.40 4.11 10.55
C GLY A 227 -13.79 3.50 10.41
N THR A 228 -14.51 3.25 11.50
CA THR A 228 -15.82 2.57 11.48
C THR A 228 -16.85 3.32 10.62
N ALA A 229 -16.94 4.64 10.74
CA ALA A 229 -17.87 5.44 9.92
C ALA A 229 -17.49 5.39 8.42
N MET A 230 -16.20 5.52 8.11
CA MET A 230 -15.68 5.42 6.75
C MET A 230 -15.95 4.05 6.14
N ARG A 231 -15.77 2.96 6.90
CA ARG A 231 -16.02 1.58 6.47
C ARG A 231 -17.50 1.38 6.09
N LYS A 232 -18.42 1.82 6.96
CA LYS A 232 -19.87 1.77 6.71
C LYS A 232 -20.28 2.59 5.49
N MET A 233 -19.72 3.80 5.34
CA MET A 233 -19.97 4.65 4.18
C MET A 233 -19.53 3.96 2.89
N MET A 234 -18.32 3.40 2.85
CA MET A 234 -17.80 2.71 1.67
C MET A 234 -18.61 1.45 1.32
N ALA A 235 -19.05 0.69 2.33
CA ALA A 235 -19.96 -0.44 2.14
C ALA A 235 -21.32 0.00 1.59
N GLY A 236 -21.88 1.11 2.08
CA GLY A 236 -23.11 1.71 1.54
C GLY A 236 -22.97 2.10 0.07
N LEU A 237 -21.86 2.76 -0.31
CA LEU A 237 -21.59 3.14 -1.70
C LEU A 237 -21.51 1.95 -2.67
N GLU A 238 -21.08 0.77 -2.20
CA GLU A 238 -21.06 -0.45 -3.01
C GLU A 238 -22.43 -1.11 -3.20
N ASN A 239 -23.38 -0.84 -2.29
CA ASN A 239 -24.72 -1.42 -2.33
C ASN A 239 -25.73 -0.49 -3.02
N ASP A 240 -25.67 0.81 -2.72
CA ASP A 240 -26.67 1.79 -3.15
C ASP A 240 -26.19 2.68 -4.30
N GLY A 241 -24.90 2.57 -4.69
CA GLY A 241 -24.28 3.48 -5.64
C GLY A 241 -23.93 4.85 -5.02
N MET A 242 -23.23 5.70 -5.78
CA MET A 242 -22.93 7.06 -5.32
C MET A 242 -24.23 7.88 -5.25
N PRO A 243 -24.52 8.58 -4.13
CA PRO A 243 -25.62 9.52 -4.08
C PRO A 243 -25.44 10.57 -5.17
N THR A 244 -26.45 10.74 -6.02
CA THR A 244 -26.51 11.78 -7.05
C THR A 244 -26.52 13.15 -6.37
N GLY A 245 -25.33 13.70 -6.06
CA GLY A 245 -25.21 14.98 -5.36
C GLY A 245 -23.80 15.39 -4.95
N MET A 246 -22.85 14.47 -4.82
CA MET A 246 -21.44 14.82 -4.59
C MET A 246 -20.66 14.84 -5.91
N VAL A 247 -20.72 15.98 -6.62
CA VAL A 247 -19.67 16.32 -7.59
C VAL A 247 -18.37 16.49 -6.80
N GLY A 248 -17.35 15.70 -7.17
CA GLY A 248 -16.10 15.59 -6.46
C GLY A 248 -15.45 16.94 -6.17
N SER A 249 -15.58 17.39 -4.92
CA SER A 249 -14.56 18.24 -4.32
C SER A 249 -13.48 17.29 -3.85
N THR A 250 -12.32 17.36 -4.49
CA THR A 250 -11.08 16.78 -3.98
C THR A 250 -10.89 17.30 -2.55
N MET A 251 -11.23 16.49 -1.54
CA MET A 251 -10.81 16.76 -0.18
C MET A 251 -9.30 16.48 -0.13
N ASP A 252 -8.55 17.54 -0.37
CA ASP A 252 -7.12 17.59 -0.18
C ASP A 252 -6.86 17.48 1.34
N MET A 253 -6.50 16.28 1.80
CA MET A 253 -6.18 16.01 3.21
C MET A 253 -4.76 16.52 3.55
N THR A 254 -4.49 17.78 3.27
CA THR A 254 -3.30 18.50 3.73
C THR A 254 -3.66 19.94 4.07
N THR A 255 -4.20 20.17 5.27
CA THR A 255 -3.96 21.39 6.05
C THR A 255 -4.60 21.23 7.43
N GLY A 256 -3.75 21.01 8.45
CA GLY A 256 -4.13 21.30 9.82
C GLY A 256 -4.32 22.81 9.94
N GLY A 257 -5.57 23.25 9.87
CA GLY A 257 -5.95 24.64 10.12
C GLY A 257 -5.64 25.01 11.56
N SER A 258 -4.90 26.09 11.73
CA SER A 258 -4.76 26.80 12.99
C SER A 258 -6.14 27.19 13.52
N LEU A 259 -6.43 26.86 14.78
CA LEU A 259 -7.60 27.40 15.48
C LEU A 259 -7.28 28.82 15.96
N PRO A 260 -8.19 29.79 15.77
CA PRO A 260 -8.14 31.07 16.45
C PRO A 260 -8.86 30.97 17.80
N LEU A 261 -8.16 31.31 18.87
CA LEU A 261 -8.48 32.37 19.84
C LEU A 261 -7.40 32.39 20.93
#